data_AF-R7FQQ8-F1
#
_entry.id   AF-R7FQQ8-F1
#
_cell.length_a   1.000
_cell.length_b   1.000
_cell.length_c   1.000
_cell.angle_alpha   90.00
_cell.angle_beta   90.00
_cell.angle_gamma   90.00
#
_symmetry.space_group_name_H-M   'P 1'
#
loop_
_entity.id
_entity.type
_entity.pdbx_description
1 polymer ?
#
loop_
_entity_poly.entity_id
_entity_poly.type
_entity_poly.pdbx_seq_one_letter_code
_entity_poly.pdbx_strand_id
1 'polypeptide(L)'
;MKAVGAALVFFAAFTCGLLAGKREQRRIDEAEAFLALFEYIKNQVGYFLTPTKLIYRGFENKVLSDVGFLDRLCSHENDEIYFDAWGDAFRACEGELHLSAEEKRTVLRFGECIGKSDEHMQLKSFDYYIGLLSSELEKARSETAKNKKVYRTVGFAIGAMAAILLI
;
A
#
# COMPACT_ATOMS: atom_id res chain seq x y z
N MET A 1 -19.97 3.82 -39.97
CA MET A 1 -19.58 2.56 -39.30
C MET A 1 -18.10 2.55 -38.93
N LYS A 2 -17.18 2.78 -39.88
CA LYS A 2 -15.71 2.83 -39.65
C LYS A 2 -15.24 3.81 -38.55
N ALA A 3 -15.71 5.05 -38.58
CA ALA A 3 -15.35 6.07 -37.57
C ALA A 3 -15.83 5.74 -36.14
N VAL A 4 -16.95 5.02 -35.99
CA VAL A 4 -17.48 4.59 -34.69
C VAL A 4 -16.61 3.48 -34.09
N GLY A 5 -16.15 2.54 -34.93
CA GLY A 5 -15.19 1.50 -34.53
C GLY A 5 -13.84 2.09 -34.11
N ALA A 6 -13.34 3.08 -34.84
CA ALA A 6 -12.11 3.80 -34.52
C ALA A 6 -12.19 4.48 -33.14
N ALA A 7 -13.31 5.15 -32.84
CA ALA A 7 -13.53 5.80 -31.56
C ALA A 7 -13.57 4.77 -30.40
N LEU A 8 -14.25 3.64 -30.57
CA LEU A 8 -14.35 2.59 -29.55
C LEU A 8 -12.98 2.00 -29.17
N VAL A 9 -12.13 1.71 -30.16
CA VAL A 9 -10.78 1.16 -29.92
C VAL A 9 -9.90 2.19 -29.20
N PHE A 10 -9.97 3.46 -29.60
CA PHE A 10 -9.25 4.55 -28.95
C PHE A 10 -9.64 4.68 -27.47
N PHE A 11 -10.95 4.74 -27.18
CA PHE A 11 -11.45 4.88 -25.82
C PHE A 11 -11.10 3.66 -24.95
N ALA A 12 -11.21 2.44 -25.47
CA ALA A 12 -10.82 1.24 -24.74
C ALA A 12 -9.34 1.26 -24.33
N ALA A 13 -8.43 1.53 -25.26
CA ALA A 13 -6.99 1.62 -24.99
C ALA A 13 -6.66 2.74 -23.97
N PHE A 14 -7.31 3.90 -24.11
CA PHE A 14 -7.14 5.02 -23.18
C PHE A 14 -7.63 4.70 -21.76
N THR A 15 -8.80 4.08 -21.63
CA THR A 15 -9.35 3.67 -20.32
C THR A 15 -8.51 2.61 -19.62
N CYS A 16 -7.95 1.64 -20.36
CA CYS A 16 -7.03 0.64 -19.79
C CYS A 16 -5.78 1.29 -19.18
N GLY A 17 -5.19 2.29 -19.87
CA GLY A 17 -4.05 3.04 -19.35
C GLY A 17 -4.36 3.83 -18.07
N LEU A 18 -5.56 4.41 -17.98
CA LEU A 18 -6.01 5.14 -16.80
C LEU A 18 -6.25 4.21 -15.59
N LEU A 19 -6.85 3.03 -15.83
CA LEU A 19 -7.11 2.05 -14.77
C LEU A 19 -5.79 1.48 -14.21
N ALA A 20 -4.82 1.18 -15.06
CA ALA A 20 -3.49 0.75 -14.63
C ALA A 20 -2.79 1.80 -13.75
N GLY A 21 -2.85 3.08 -14.15
CA GLY A 21 -2.28 4.18 -13.37
C GLY A 21 -2.97 4.38 -12.01
N LYS A 22 -4.28 4.16 -11.91
CA LYS A 22 -5.03 4.25 -10.63
C LYS A 22 -4.65 3.12 -9.68
N ARG A 23 -4.51 1.89 -10.17
CA ARG A 23 -4.09 0.74 -9.36
C ARG A 23 -2.70 0.97 -8.75
N GLU A 24 -1.77 1.46 -9.55
CA GLU A 24 -0.42 1.76 -9.11
C GLU A 24 -0.39 2.88 -8.07
N GLN A 25 -1.20 3.92 -8.26
CA GLN A 25 -1.32 5.00 -7.28
C GLN A 25 -1.86 4.48 -5.94
N ARG A 26 -2.89 3.61 -5.95
CA ARG A 26 -3.41 3.00 -4.70
C ARG A 26 -2.34 2.21 -3.96
N ARG A 27 -1.52 1.45 -4.68
CA ARG A 27 -0.40 0.71 -4.06
C ARG A 27 0.56 1.65 -3.33
N ILE A 28 0.93 2.76 -3.97
CA ILE A 28 1.79 3.80 -3.38
C ILE A 28 1.14 4.40 -2.14
N ASP A 29 -0.13 4.79 -2.23
CA ASP A 29 -0.87 5.42 -1.13
C ASP A 29 -0.98 4.47 0.08
N GLU A 30 -1.22 3.17 -0.15
CA GLU A 30 -1.23 2.12 0.88
C GLU A 30 0.14 1.92 1.53
N ALA A 31 1.21 1.82 0.73
CA ALA A 31 2.57 1.66 1.24
C ALA A 31 3.03 2.86 2.07
N GLU A 32 2.68 4.09 1.65
CA GLU A 32 2.91 5.31 2.42
C GLU A 32 2.16 5.28 3.77
N ALA A 33 0.91 4.82 3.76
CA ALA A 33 0.10 4.73 4.96
C ALA A 33 0.66 3.70 5.96
N PHE A 34 1.12 2.54 5.48
CA PHE A 34 1.81 1.55 6.32
C PHE A 34 3.14 2.07 6.85
N LEU A 35 3.92 2.78 6.03
CA LEU A 35 5.17 3.39 6.48
C LEU A 35 4.95 4.41 7.60
N ALA A 36 3.90 5.24 7.48
CA ALA A 36 3.51 6.16 8.54
C ALA A 36 3.08 5.42 9.82
N LEU A 37 2.38 4.30 9.70
CA LEU A 37 2.01 3.45 10.83
C LEU A 37 3.25 2.81 11.49
N PHE A 38 4.24 2.37 10.71
CA PHE A 38 5.48 1.80 11.24
C PHE A 38 6.25 2.82 12.07
N GLU A 39 6.41 4.03 11.55
CA GLU A 39 7.09 5.13 12.25
C GLU A 39 6.31 5.51 13.52
N TYR A 40 4.99 5.54 13.45
CA TYR A 40 4.14 5.77 14.62
C TYR A 40 4.36 4.70 15.70
N ILE A 41 4.32 3.41 15.33
CA ILE A 41 4.53 2.29 16.27
C ILE A 41 5.94 2.32 16.85
N LYS A 42 6.96 2.57 16.02
CA LYS A 42 8.35 2.70 16.47
C LYS A 42 8.48 3.81 17.51
N ASN A 43 7.85 4.96 17.28
CA ASN A 43 7.84 6.07 18.24
C ASN A 43 7.08 5.70 19.53
N GLN A 44 5.94 5.01 19.42
CA GLN A 44 5.21 4.53 20.59
C GLN A 44 6.08 3.59 21.43
N VAL A 45 6.72 2.59 20.82
CA VAL A 45 7.55 1.61 21.52
C VAL A 45 8.83 2.23 22.08
N GLY A 46 9.48 3.14 21.34
CA GLY A 46 10.77 3.72 21.73
C GLY A 46 10.70 4.87 22.74
N TYR A 47 9.53 5.52 22.90
CA TYR A 47 9.39 6.67 23.80
C TYR A 47 8.36 6.46 24.90
N PHE A 48 7.34 5.65 24.65
CA PHE A 48 6.26 5.44 25.59
C PHE A 48 6.30 3.98 26.03
N LEU A 49 6.28 3.75 27.35
CA LEU A 49 6.05 2.42 27.92
C LEU A 49 4.59 1.98 27.72
N THR A 50 4.03 2.27 26.55
CA THR A 50 2.65 1.99 26.16
C THR A 50 2.50 0.48 26.06
N PRO A 51 1.51 -0.12 26.74
CA PRO A 51 1.21 -1.54 26.58
C PRO A 51 0.99 -1.87 25.10
N THR A 52 1.56 -2.98 24.61
CA THR A 52 1.51 -3.41 23.20
C THR A 52 0.13 -3.33 22.57
N LYS A 53 -0.93 -3.62 23.34
CA LYS A 53 -2.31 -3.57 22.86
C LYS A 53 -2.86 -2.16 22.59
N LEU A 54 -2.22 -1.12 23.13
CA LEU A 54 -2.63 0.28 22.99
C LEU A 54 -1.72 1.08 22.04
N ILE A 55 -0.66 0.46 21.49
CA ILE A 55 0.34 1.16 20.65
C ILE A 55 -0.25 1.69 19.34
N TYR A 56 -1.44 1.25 18.95
CA TYR A 56 -2.13 1.66 17.75
C TYR A 56 -3.10 2.82 18.01
N ARG A 57 -3.44 3.08 19.28
CA ARG A 57 -4.48 4.02 19.66
C ARG A 57 -4.05 5.45 19.35
N GLY A 58 -4.84 6.13 18.52
CA GLY A 58 -4.60 7.52 18.14
C GLY A 58 -3.81 7.67 16.84
N PHE A 59 -3.46 6.58 16.17
CA PHE A 59 -3.06 6.65 14.77
C PHE A 59 -4.29 6.74 13.87
N GLU A 60 -4.39 7.79 13.08
CA GLU A 60 -5.45 7.99 12.11
C GLU A 60 -4.87 8.04 10.70
N ASN A 61 -5.37 7.19 9.81
CA ASN A 61 -5.02 7.24 8.40
C ASN A 61 -6.18 6.76 7.54
N LYS A 62 -6.70 7.64 6.68
CA LYS A 62 -7.86 7.34 5.84
C LYS A 62 -7.67 6.11 4.96
N VAL A 63 -6.47 5.90 4.39
CA VAL A 63 -6.21 4.77 3.48
C VAL A 63 -6.32 3.44 4.24
N LEU A 64 -5.73 3.35 5.43
CA LEU A 64 -5.80 2.14 6.25
C LEU A 64 -7.18 1.94 6.91
N SER A 65 -7.89 3.03 7.21
CA SER A 65 -9.29 2.97 7.66
C SER A 65 -10.23 2.49 6.55
N ASP A 66 -10.06 2.97 5.31
CA ASP A 66 -10.91 2.59 4.18
C ASP A 66 -10.85 1.08 3.88
N VAL A 67 -9.69 0.45 4.12
CA VAL A 67 -9.52 -1.03 4.00
C VAL A 67 -9.88 -1.79 5.28
N GLY A 68 -10.31 -1.09 6.33
CA GLY A 68 -10.70 -1.67 7.63
C GLY A 68 -9.54 -2.21 8.48
N PHE A 69 -8.29 -1.92 8.12
CA PHE A 69 -7.12 -2.45 8.81
C PHE A 69 -7.01 -1.89 10.23
N LEU A 70 -7.16 -0.57 10.40
CA LEU A 70 -7.06 0.09 11.72
C LEU A 70 -8.16 -0.36 12.67
N ASP A 71 -9.40 -0.46 12.19
CA ASP A 71 -10.54 -0.88 13.02
C ASP A 71 -10.34 -2.31 13.57
N ARG A 72 -9.81 -3.21 12.73
CA ARG A 72 -9.46 -4.58 13.16
C ARG A 72 -8.30 -4.59 14.14
N LEU A 73 -7.26 -3.80 13.86
CA LEU A 73 -6.09 -3.71 14.71
C LEU A 73 -6.43 -3.26 16.14
N CYS A 74 -7.40 -2.36 16.28
CA CYS A 74 -7.87 -1.86 17.57
C CYS A 74 -9.01 -2.70 18.19
N SER A 75 -9.59 -3.66 17.48
CA SER A 75 -10.74 -4.44 17.96
C SER A 75 -10.43 -5.33 19.17
N HIS A 76 -9.15 -5.59 19.42
CA HIS A 76 -8.64 -6.44 20.50
C HIS A 76 -8.03 -5.66 21.68
N GLU A 77 -8.21 -4.34 21.75
CA GLU A 77 -7.63 -3.49 22.82
C GLU A 77 -8.07 -3.90 24.24
N ASN A 78 -9.30 -4.41 24.37
CA ASN A 78 -9.91 -4.79 25.65
C ASN A 78 -9.70 -6.26 26.01
N ASP A 79 -9.06 -7.05 25.15
CA ASP A 79 -8.85 -8.47 25.41
C ASP A 79 -7.88 -8.66 26.59
N GLU A 80 -8.20 -9.64 27.44
CA GLU A 80 -7.39 -10.01 28.60
C GLU A 80 -6.24 -10.96 28.23
N ILE A 81 -6.36 -11.65 27.09
CA ILE A 81 -5.38 -12.60 26.58
C ILE A 81 -4.63 -11.96 25.41
N TYR A 82 -3.32 -12.25 25.31
CA TYR A 82 -2.53 -11.82 24.17
C TYR A 82 -3.11 -12.37 22.85
N PHE A 83 -3.34 -11.46 21.90
CA PHE A 83 -3.88 -11.77 20.57
C PHE A 83 -2.96 -11.17 19.49
N ASP A 84 -2.72 -11.92 18.41
CA ASP A 84 -2.00 -11.45 17.23
C ASP A 84 -2.89 -10.52 16.39
N ALA A 85 -3.20 -9.35 16.95
CA ALA A 85 -4.10 -8.36 16.34
C ALA A 85 -3.58 -7.90 14.97
N TRP A 86 -2.25 -7.78 14.83
CA TRP A 86 -1.63 -7.39 13.57
C TRP A 86 -1.81 -8.45 12.49
N GLY A 87 -1.42 -9.69 12.78
CA GLY A 87 -1.52 -10.77 11.79
C GLY A 87 -2.98 -11.04 11.40
N ASP A 88 -3.92 -10.95 12.34
CA ASP A 88 -5.34 -11.08 12.05
C ASP A 88 -5.86 -9.94 11.15
N ALA A 89 -5.60 -8.68 11.53
CA ALA A 89 -5.98 -7.52 10.73
C ALA A 89 -5.38 -7.59 9.32
N PHE A 90 -4.11 -7.99 9.20
CA PHE A 90 -3.45 -8.12 7.91
C PHE A 90 -4.09 -9.21 7.05
N ARG A 91 -4.27 -10.43 7.58
CA ARG A 91 -4.89 -11.55 6.84
C ARG A 91 -6.33 -11.23 6.42
N ALA A 92 -7.08 -10.49 7.23
CA ALA A 92 -8.44 -10.11 6.89
C ALA A 92 -8.51 -9.06 5.76
N CYS A 93 -7.48 -8.23 5.61
CA CYS A 93 -7.45 -7.12 4.66
C CYS A 93 -6.54 -7.37 3.44
N GLU A 94 -5.69 -8.41 3.44
CA GLU A 94 -4.67 -8.62 2.40
C GLU A 94 -5.23 -8.73 0.98
N GLY A 95 -6.48 -9.20 0.83
CA GLY A 95 -7.17 -9.31 -0.45
C GLY A 95 -7.59 -7.97 -1.03
N GLU A 96 -7.84 -6.96 -0.19
CA GLU A 96 -8.24 -5.61 -0.57
C GLU A 96 -7.04 -4.69 -0.85
N LEU A 97 -5.85 -5.05 -0.30
CA LEU A 97 -4.61 -4.32 -0.50
C LEU A 97 -4.05 -4.52 -1.91
N HIS A 98 -3.66 -3.41 -2.55
CA HIS A 98 -2.98 -3.33 -3.83
C HIS A 98 -1.45 -3.47 -3.72
N LEU A 99 -0.91 -3.58 -2.50
CA LEU A 99 0.48 -3.94 -2.21
C LEU A 99 0.99 -5.13 -3.04
N SER A 100 2.23 -5.02 -3.47
CA SER A 100 3.00 -6.09 -4.09
C SER A 100 3.29 -7.21 -3.07
N ALA A 101 3.69 -8.38 -3.56
CA ALA A 101 4.03 -9.50 -2.69
C ALA A 101 5.20 -9.17 -1.73
N GLU A 102 6.15 -8.34 -2.17
CA GLU A 102 7.29 -7.92 -1.35
C GLU A 102 6.84 -6.96 -0.24
N GLU A 103 6.08 -5.91 -0.60
CA GLU A 103 5.52 -4.95 0.36
C GLU A 103 4.61 -5.65 1.37
N LYS A 104 3.75 -6.59 0.94
CA LYS A 104 2.90 -7.41 1.83
C LYS A 104 3.73 -8.20 2.83
N ARG A 105 4.82 -8.82 2.37
CA ARG A 105 5.74 -9.55 3.24
C ARG A 105 6.42 -8.61 4.23
N THR A 106 6.84 -7.43 3.79
CA THR A 106 7.43 -6.40 4.66
C THR A 106 6.46 -5.97 5.76
N VAL A 107 5.19 -5.71 5.41
CA VAL A 107 4.11 -5.35 6.35
C VAL A 107 3.83 -6.46 7.36
N LEU A 108 3.70 -7.71 6.91
CA LEU A 108 3.47 -8.82 7.82
C LEU A 108 4.65 -9.00 8.79
N ARG A 109 5.89 -8.96 8.28
CA ARG A 109 7.10 -9.16 9.08
C ARG A 109 7.35 -8.03 10.08
N PHE A 110 7.01 -6.79 9.74
CA PHE A 110 7.08 -5.68 10.69
C PHE A 110 6.24 -5.95 11.93
N GLY A 111 4.98 -6.34 11.74
CA GLY A 111 4.09 -6.64 12.87
C GLY A 111 4.52 -7.86 13.68
N GLU A 112 5.13 -8.86 13.02
CA GLU A 112 5.73 -9.99 13.71
C GLU A 112 6.87 -9.59 14.67
N CYS A 113 7.47 -8.41 14.54
CA CYS A 113 8.51 -7.94 15.48
C CYS A 113 7.94 -7.36 16.77
N ILE A 114 6.65 -7.01 16.79
CA ILE A 114 6.03 -6.32 17.92
C ILE A 114 6.01 -7.23 19.16
N GLY A 115 6.74 -6.84 20.21
CA GLY A 115 6.76 -7.53 21.50
C GLY A 115 7.56 -8.84 21.56
N LYS A 116 8.41 -9.13 20.55
CA LYS A 116 9.15 -10.41 20.45
C LYS A 116 10.62 -10.37 20.87
N SER A 117 11.18 -9.21 21.19
CA SER A 117 12.59 -9.07 21.59
C SER A 117 12.77 -7.97 22.64
N ASP A 118 13.99 -7.80 23.14
CA ASP A 118 14.34 -6.60 23.89
C ASP A 118 14.14 -5.34 23.03
N GLU A 119 13.89 -4.21 23.71
CA GLU A 119 13.54 -2.93 23.09
C GLU A 119 14.57 -2.49 22.04
N HIS A 120 15.87 -2.61 22.32
CA HIS A 120 16.94 -2.18 21.41
C HIS A 120 16.96 -3.00 20.13
N MET A 121 16.84 -4.33 20.25
CA MET A 121 16.77 -5.22 19.09
C MET A 121 15.47 -5.00 18.30
N GLN A 122 14.37 -4.71 18.99
CA GLN A 122 13.06 -4.46 18.38
C GLN A 122 13.09 -3.18 17.53
N LEU A 123 13.66 -2.08 18.07
CA LEU A 123 13.82 -0.82 17.35
C LEU A 123 14.68 -0.97 16.10
N LYS A 124 15.76 -1.78 16.16
CA LYS A 124 16.57 -2.11 14.97
C LYS A 124 15.78 -2.89 13.93
N SER A 125 14.91 -3.82 14.34
CA SER A 125 14.02 -4.53 13.42
C SER A 125 13.03 -3.56 12.76
N PHE A 126 12.47 -2.62 13.52
CA PHE A 126 11.60 -1.59 12.97
C PHE A 126 12.33 -0.72 11.93
N ASP A 127 13.53 -0.24 12.23
CA ASP A 127 14.36 0.53 11.30
C ASP A 127 14.62 -0.24 9.99
N TYR A 128 14.91 -1.53 10.11
CA TYR A 128 15.14 -2.39 8.94
C TYR A 128 13.91 -2.45 8.03
N TYR A 129 12.72 -2.71 8.57
CA TYR A 129 11.51 -2.84 7.77
C TYR A 129 10.97 -1.49 7.26
N ILE A 130 11.15 -0.40 8.03
CA ILE A 130 10.91 0.97 7.56
C ILE A 130 11.81 1.27 6.35
N GLY A 131 13.11 0.94 6.43
CA GLY A 131 14.05 1.13 5.33
C GLY A 131 13.70 0.29 4.10
N LEU A 132 13.26 -0.96 4.31
CA LEU A 132 12.84 -1.85 3.22
C LEU A 132 11.62 -1.29 2.48
N LEU A 133 10.55 -0.96 3.22
CA LEU A 133 9.32 -0.42 2.63
C LEU A 133 9.57 0.94 1.97
N SER A 134 10.40 1.79 2.57
CA SER A 134 10.80 3.08 1.98
C SER A 134 11.54 2.89 0.65
N SER A 135 12.43 1.90 0.56
CA SER A 135 13.16 1.60 -0.68
C SER A 135 12.23 1.08 -1.77
N GLU A 136 11.31 0.19 -1.43
CA GLU A 136 10.27 -0.32 -2.33
C GLU A 136 9.38 0.81 -2.85
N LEU A 137 8.95 1.71 -1.95
CA LEU A 137 8.12 2.86 -2.28
C LEU A 137 8.83 3.83 -3.23
N GLU A 138 10.12 4.15 -3.00
CA GLU A 138 10.87 5.04 -3.89
C GLU A 138 11.07 4.44 -5.29
N LYS A 139 11.28 3.12 -5.38
CA LYS A 139 11.30 2.40 -6.66
C LYS A 139 9.94 2.51 -7.36
N ALA A 140 8.85 2.22 -6.63
CA ALA A 140 7.48 2.30 -7.13
C ALA A 140 7.14 3.71 -7.65
N ARG A 141 7.50 4.76 -6.91
CA ARG A 141 7.31 6.16 -7.32
C ARG A 141 8.09 6.49 -8.60
N SER A 142 9.35 6.09 -8.68
CA SER A 142 10.21 6.29 -9.85
C SER A 142 9.65 5.59 -11.10
N GLU A 143 9.22 4.34 -10.96
CA GLU A 143 8.60 3.55 -12.02
C GLU A 143 7.25 4.15 -12.45
N THR A 144 6.41 4.54 -11.50
CA THR A 144 5.10 5.16 -11.76
C THR A 144 5.24 6.50 -12.47
N ALA A 145 6.22 7.32 -12.08
CA ALA A 145 6.50 8.60 -12.73
C ALA A 145 6.95 8.40 -14.20
N LYS A 146 7.82 7.42 -14.46
CA LYS A 146 8.22 7.04 -15.82
C LYS A 146 7.03 6.50 -16.62
N ASN A 147 6.25 5.62 -16.01
CA ASN A 147 5.17 4.91 -16.68
C ASN A 147 3.95 5.80 -16.96
N LYS A 148 3.60 6.77 -16.09
CA LYS A 148 2.56 7.77 -16.38
C LYS A 148 2.82 8.52 -17.68
N LYS A 149 4.08 8.87 -17.96
CA LYS A 149 4.49 9.52 -19.22
C LYS A 149 4.36 8.56 -20.41
N VAL A 150 4.77 7.31 -20.25
CA VAL A 150 4.70 6.28 -21.30
C VAL A 150 3.25 5.90 -21.61
N TYR A 151 2.41 5.58 -20.62
CA TYR A 151 1.01 5.18 -20.83
C TYR A 151 0.20 6.26 -21.52
N ARG A 152 0.42 7.54 -21.18
CA ARG A 152 -0.28 8.65 -21.84
C ARG A 152 0.14 8.80 -23.30
N THR A 153 1.41 8.58 -23.60
CA THR A 153 1.97 8.77 -24.95
C THR A 153 1.70 7.57 -25.86
N VAL A 154 1.85 6.35 -25.34
CA VAL A 154 1.60 5.09 -26.04
C VAL A 154 0.10 4.87 -26.25
N GLY A 155 -0.73 5.13 -25.23
CA GLY A 155 -2.19 5.05 -25.39
C GLY A 155 -2.72 6.00 -26.44
N PHE A 156 -2.17 7.23 -26.50
CA PHE A 156 -2.47 8.18 -27.56
C PHE A 156 -1.96 7.71 -28.93
N ALA A 157 -0.72 7.23 -29.03
CA ALA A 157 -0.13 6.79 -30.30
C ALA A 157 -0.82 5.56 -30.90
N ILE A 158 -1.10 4.53 -30.08
CA ILE A 158 -1.82 3.32 -30.52
C ILE A 158 -3.26 3.66 -30.89
N GLY A 159 -3.92 4.50 -30.09
CA GLY A 159 -5.26 4.97 -30.41
C GLY A 159 -5.31 5.75 -31.74
N ALA A 160 -4.37 6.68 -31.94
CA ALA A 160 -4.28 7.45 -33.18
C ALA A 160 -3.99 6.55 -34.39
N MET A 161 -3.09 5.58 -34.25
CA MET A 161 -2.75 4.62 -35.30
C MET A 161 -3.94 3.71 -35.65
N ALA A 162 -4.66 3.19 -34.65
CA ALA A 162 -5.86 2.39 -34.86
C ALA A 162 -6.98 3.20 -35.54
N ALA A 163 -7.13 4.48 -35.18
CA ALA A 163 -8.11 5.37 -35.79
C ALA A 163 -7.78 5.65 -37.27
N ILE A 164 -6.51 5.88 -37.61
CA ILE A 164 -6.07 6.08 -39.00
C ILE A 164 -6.29 4.81 -39.83
N LEU A 165 -5.98 3.62 -39.30
CA LEU A 165 -6.15 2.35 -40.02
C LEU A 165 -7.61 1.96 -40.27
N LEU A 166 -8.54 2.47 -39.45
CA LEU A 166 -9.97 2.14 -39.54
C LEU A 166 -10.74 3.05 -40.50
N ILE A 167 -10.23 4.24 -40.81
CA ILE A 167 -10.81 5.20 -41.78
C ILE A 167 -10.52 4.70 -43.20
#